data_AF-A0A8J3LRR1-F1
#
_entry.id   AF-A0A8J3LRR1-F1
#
_cell.length_a   1.000
_cell.length_b   1.000
_cell.length_c   1.000
_cell.angle_alpha   90.00
_cell.angle_beta   90.00
_cell.angle_gamma   90.00
#
_symmetry.space_group_name_H-M   'P 1'
#
loop_
_entity.id
_entity.type
_entity.pdbx_description
1 polymer ?
#
loop_
_entity_poly.entity_id
_entity_poly.type
_entity_poly.pdbx_seq_one_letter_code
_entity_poly.pdbx_strand_id
1 'polypeptide(L)'
;MLLLQPVIQVVPLNGFALWPISTAGGWLALSEGLSADQVGSAVAAIAAYNHHHRHTDWQAVQDPMETVRHLVNIDPEAGALVVAGGLRLTDDIGGVTIDPGCCCGLET
;
A
#
# COMPACT_ATOMS: atom_id res chain seq x y z
N MET A 1 6.16 19.09 18.24
CA MET A 1 4.97 19.00 17.37
C MET A 1 4.73 17.53 17.11
N LEU A 2 3.48 17.10 17.34
CA LEU A 2 3.06 15.74 17.04
C LEU A 2 2.52 15.71 15.62
N LEU A 3 3.10 14.86 14.79
CA LEU A 3 2.70 14.61 13.41
C LEU A 3 2.07 13.22 13.32
N LEU A 4 0.86 13.16 12.79
CA LEU A 4 0.20 11.90 12.43
C LEU A 4 0.20 11.79 10.92
N GLN A 5 0.82 10.73 10.39
CA GLN A 5 0.91 10.49 8.96
C GLN A 5 0.34 9.12 8.60
N PRO A 6 -0.56 9.02 7.60
CA PRO A 6 -0.99 7.74 7.08
C PRO A 6 0.18 7.03 6.40
N VAL A 7 0.38 5.76 6.75
CA VAL A 7 1.38 4.89 6.13
C VAL A 7 0.71 3.59 5.72
N ILE A 8 1.20 2.97 4.65
CA ILE A 8 0.81 1.62 4.24
C ILE A 8 2.02 0.69 4.26
N GLN A 9 1.77 -0.58 4.52
CA GLN A 9 2.80 -1.60 4.45
C GLN A 9 3.03 -1.99 3.00
N VAL A 10 4.26 -1.78 2.53
CA VAL A 10 4.71 -2.23 1.23
C VAL A 10 5.67 -3.39 1.45
N VAL A 11 5.37 -4.53 0.86
CA VAL A 11 6.25 -5.70 0.85
C VAL A 11 6.88 -5.85 -0.53
N PRO A 12 8.14 -6.29 -0.64
CA PRO A 12 8.72 -6.61 -1.92
C PRO A 12 7.87 -7.66 -2.64
N LEU A 13 7.38 -7.32 -3.84
CA LEU A 13 6.61 -8.24 -4.68
C LEU A 13 7.55 -8.88 -5.69
N ASN A 14 8.08 -10.06 -5.34
CA ASN A 14 8.97 -10.81 -6.22
C ASN A 14 8.27 -11.16 -7.54
N GLY A 15 8.93 -10.88 -8.66
CA GLY A 15 8.39 -11.16 -10.00
C GLY A 15 7.30 -10.20 -10.48
N PHE A 16 7.03 -9.12 -9.74
CA PHE A 16 6.11 -8.07 -10.19
C PHE A 16 6.68 -7.29 -11.37
N ALA A 17 5.99 -7.27 -12.49
CA ALA A 17 6.46 -6.63 -13.73
C ALA A 17 5.37 -5.80 -14.45
N LEU A 18 4.22 -5.55 -13.81
CA LEU A 18 3.11 -4.84 -14.45
C LEU A 18 3.37 -3.33 -14.59
N TRP A 19 4.04 -2.73 -13.61
CA TRP A 19 4.44 -1.32 -13.61
C TRP A 19 5.64 -1.09 -12.69
N PRO A 20 6.30 0.08 -12.76
CA PRO A 20 7.42 0.40 -11.88
C PRO A 20 6.99 0.44 -10.40
N ILE A 21 7.72 -0.30 -9.57
CA ILE A 21 7.59 -0.25 -8.11
C ILE A 21 8.94 0.06 -7.49
N SER A 22 8.92 0.68 -6.31
CA SER A 22 10.09 0.89 -5.49
C SER A 22 10.56 -0.45 -4.92
N THR A 23 11.87 -0.64 -4.82
CA THR A 23 12.46 -1.88 -4.29
C THR A 23 12.53 -1.90 -2.76
N ALA A 24 12.27 -0.77 -2.11
CA ALA A 24 12.27 -0.66 -0.66
C ALA A 24 10.94 -1.13 -0.05
N GLY A 25 11.00 -2.17 0.77
CA GLY A 25 9.88 -2.58 1.61
C GLY A 25 9.75 -1.75 2.90
N GLY A 26 8.68 -1.99 3.66
CA GLY A 26 8.42 -1.35 4.95
C GLY A 26 7.22 -0.41 4.90
N TRP A 27 7.25 0.64 5.70
CA TRP A 27 6.16 1.62 5.79
C TRP A 27 6.36 2.75 4.80
N LEU A 28 5.46 2.82 3.80
CA LEU A 28 5.41 3.92 2.86
C LEU A 28 4.46 5.01 3.38
N ALA A 29 5.01 6.19 3.61
CA ALA A 29 4.25 7.37 4.02
C ALA A 29 3.45 7.94 2.86
N LEU A 30 2.12 7.97 2.99
CA LEU A 30 1.26 8.57 1.98
C LEU A 30 1.37 10.10 2.05
N SER A 31 1.67 10.70 0.91
CA SER A 31 1.78 12.15 0.75
C SER A 31 1.67 12.52 -0.73
N GLU A 32 1.46 13.80 -1.00
CA GLU A 32 1.48 14.34 -2.37
C GLU A 32 2.87 14.28 -3.02
N GLY A 33 3.93 14.10 -2.23
CA GLY A 33 5.32 14.04 -2.70
C GLY A 33 5.80 12.67 -3.16
N LEU A 34 4.90 11.68 -3.29
CA LEU A 34 5.28 10.35 -3.74
C LEU A 34 5.80 10.37 -5.18
N SER A 35 6.94 9.72 -5.39
CA SER A 35 7.46 9.43 -6.73
C SER A 35 6.60 8.39 -7.45
N ALA A 36 6.74 8.29 -8.77
CA ALA A 36 5.90 7.40 -9.59
C ALA A 36 6.05 5.91 -9.19
N ASP A 37 7.25 5.46 -8.83
CA ASP A 37 7.49 4.09 -8.36
C ASP A 37 6.96 3.86 -6.95
N GLN A 38 6.95 4.88 -6.09
CA GLN A 38 6.29 4.80 -4.78
C GLN A 38 4.77 4.74 -4.91
N VAL A 39 4.17 5.52 -5.80
CA VAL A 39 2.74 5.39 -6.15
C VAL A 39 2.45 4.00 -6.70
N GLY A 40 3.30 3.51 -7.62
CA GLY A 40 3.20 2.15 -8.14
C GLY A 40 3.26 1.08 -7.05
N SER A 41 4.13 1.27 -6.05
CA SER A 41 4.26 0.36 -4.90
C SER A 41 3.00 0.35 -4.05
N ALA A 42 2.39 1.52 -3.82
CA ALA A 42 1.14 1.65 -3.09
C ALA A 42 0.00 0.93 -3.80
N VAL A 43 -0.17 1.18 -5.10
CA VAL A 43 -1.20 0.52 -5.91
C VAL A 43 -0.98 -0.99 -5.96
N ALA A 44 0.27 -1.45 -6.07
CA ALA A 44 0.60 -2.88 -6.07
C ALA A 44 0.30 -3.54 -4.72
N ALA A 45 0.57 -2.86 -3.59
CA ALA A 45 0.22 -3.35 -2.25
C ALA A 45 -1.30 -3.46 -2.08
N ILE A 46 -2.07 -2.47 -2.54
CA ILE A 46 -3.54 -2.50 -2.54
C ILE A 46 -4.05 -3.64 -3.43
N ALA A 47 -3.52 -3.79 -4.64
CA ALA A 47 -3.85 -4.89 -5.54
C ALA A 47 -3.58 -6.25 -4.90
N ALA A 48 -2.40 -6.43 -4.32
CA ALA A 48 -2.01 -7.67 -3.66
C ALA A 48 -2.94 -8.04 -2.51
N TYR A 49 -3.37 -7.04 -1.73
CA TYR A 49 -4.21 -7.26 -0.56
C TYR A 49 -5.68 -7.58 -0.94
N ASN A 50 -6.21 -6.95 -1.99
CA ASN A 50 -7.61 -7.09 -2.39
C ASN A 50 -7.86 -8.20 -3.42
N HIS A 51 -6.84 -8.67 -4.13
CA HIS A 51 -6.98 -9.86 -4.97
C HIS A 51 -7.16 -11.10 -4.08
N HIS A 52 -8.32 -11.75 -4.19
CA HIS A 52 -8.74 -12.93 -3.40
C HIS A 52 -7.83 -14.19 -3.53
N HIS A 53 -6.77 -14.13 -4.32
CA HIS A 53 -5.77 -15.18 -4.38
C HIS A 53 -4.58 -14.73 -3.53
N ARG A 54 -4.69 -14.89 -2.21
CA ARG A 54 -3.49 -14.96 -1.36
C ARG A 54 -2.57 -15.97 -2.08
N HIS A 55 -1.39 -15.52 -2.54
CA HIS A 55 -0.48 -16.23 -3.48
C HIS A 55 -0.70 -16.00 -4.99
N THR A 56 -1.15 -14.82 -5.44
CA THR A 56 -1.08 -14.48 -6.86
C THR A 56 0.37 -14.52 -7.32
N ASP A 57 0.68 -15.50 -8.17
CA ASP A 57 1.87 -15.44 -9.00
C ASP A 57 1.70 -14.25 -9.94
N TRP A 58 2.36 -13.12 -9.63
CA TRP A 58 2.32 -11.94 -10.47
C TRP A 58 2.83 -12.20 -11.88
N GLN A 59 3.57 -13.30 -12.11
CA GLN A 59 3.95 -13.72 -13.45
C GLN A 59 2.75 -14.17 -14.29
N ALA A 60 1.65 -14.60 -13.68
CA ALA A 60 0.44 -15.00 -14.39
C ALA A 60 -0.45 -13.79 -14.77
N VAL A 61 -0.28 -12.65 -14.10
CA VAL A 61 -1.00 -11.41 -14.42
C VAL A 61 -0.21 -10.67 -15.50
N GLN A 62 -0.84 -10.44 -16.65
CA GLN A 62 -0.16 -9.90 -17.84
C GLN A 62 -0.66 -8.51 -18.24
N ASP A 63 -1.84 -8.09 -17.76
CA ASP A 63 -2.44 -6.80 -18.13
C ASP A 63 -2.54 -5.85 -16.90
N PRO A 64 -1.70 -4.79 -16.86
CA PRO A 64 -1.79 -3.74 -15.85
C PRO A 64 -3.16 -3.07 -15.78
N MET A 65 -3.79 -2.84 -16.94
CA MET A 65 -5.05 -2.13 -17.03
C MET A 65 -6.20 -2.96 -16.45
N GLU A 66 -6.19 -4.27 -16.71
CA GLU A 66 -7.18 -5.17 -16.13
C GLU A 66 -7.08 -5.24 -14.61
N THR A 67 -5.85 -5.20 -14.07
CA THR A 67 -5.61 -5.15 -12.62
C THR A 67 -6.20 -3.88 -12.00
N VAL A 68 -5.96 -2.72 -12.61
CA VAL A 68 -6.51 -1.45 -12.13
C VAL A 68 -8.03 -1.39 -12.28
N ARG A 69 -8.59 -1.86 -13.40
CA ARG A 69 -10.04 -1.94 -13.60
C ARG A 69 -10.70 -2.82 -12.56
N HIS A 70 -10.09 -3.96 -12.23
CA HIS A 70 -10.59 -4.81 -11.17
C HIS A 70 -10.67 -4.06 -9.84
N LEU A 71 -9.61 -3.35 -9.44
CA LEU A 71 -9.60 -2.51 -8.24
C LEU A 71 -10.71 -1.44 -8.22
N VAL A 72 -10.94 -0.77 -9.35
CA VAL A 72 -11.97 0.27 -9.47
C VAL A 72 -13.39 -0.31 -9.45
N ASN A 73 -13.55 -1.56 -9.89
CA ASN A 73 -14.85 -2.25 -9.94
C ASN A 73 -15.15 -3.06 -8.66
N ILE A 74 -14.22 -3.14 -7.70
CA ILE A 74 -14.52 -3.65 -6.36
C ILE A 74 -15.60 -2.75 -5.73
N ASP A 75 -16.55 -3.38 -5.03
CA ASP A 75 -17.85 -2.82 -4.60
C ASP A 75 -17.80 -1.32 -4.21
N PRO A 76 -18.69 -0.46 -4.73
CA PRO A 76 -18.70 0.97 -4.44
C PRO A 76 -18.98 1.39 -2.98
N GLU A 77 -19.18 0.45 -2.04
CA GLU A 77 -19.25 0.79 -0.63
C GLU A 77 -17.92 1.37 -0.12
N ALA A 78 -18.00 2.46 0.65
CA ALA A 78 -16.84 3.07 1.27
C ALA A 78 -16.12 2.05 2.16
N GLY A 79 -14.87 1.71 1.83
CA GLY A 79 -14.06 0.73 2.56
C GLY A 79 -13.85 -0.62 1.86
N ALA A 80 -14.31 -0.79 0.62
CA ALA A 80 -14.12 -2.05 -0.11
C ALA A 80 -12.64 -2.32 -0.51
N LEU A 81 -11.82 -1.28 -0.63
CA LEU A 81 -10.37 -1.41 -0.81
C LEU A 81 -9.65 -1.33 0.53
N VAL A 82 -9.01 -2.42 0.90
CA VAL A 82 -8.25 -2.55 2.14
C VAL A 82 -6.78 -2.80 1.87
N VAL A 83 -5.91 -2.31 2.75
CA VAL A 83 -4.47 -2.57 2.72
C VAL A 83 -3.93 -2.48 4.14
N ALA A 84 -2.92 -3.29 4.46
CA ALA A 84 -2.21 -3.16 5.73
C ALA A 84 -1.60 -1.75 5.85
N GLY A 85 -1.90 -1.05 6.94
CA GLY A 85 -1.58 0.37 7.06
C GLY A 85 -2.08 0.98 8.37
N GLY A 86 -1.68 2.21 8.65
CA GLY A 86 -2.10 2.88 9.88
C GLY A 86 -1.62 4.31 9.95
N LEU A 87 -1.62 4.86 11.17
CA LEU A 87 -1.06 6.17 11.46
C LEU A 87 0.30 6.03 12.14
N ARG A 88 1.33 6.59 11.51
CA ARG A 88 2.63 6.80 12.13
C ARG A 88 2.58 8.09 12.93
N LEU A 89 2.92 8.01 14.22
CA LEU A 89 3.06 9.18 15.08
C LEU A 89 4.55 9.56 15.17
N THR A 90 4.85 10.84 14.94
CA THR A 90 6.19 11.41 15.15
C THR A 90 6.12 12.60 16.08
N ASP A 91 6.90 12.60 17.15
CA ASP A 91 7.18 13.78 17.98
C ASP A 91 8.52 14.39 17.53
N ASP A 92 8.47 15.53 16.84
CA ASP A 92 9.67 16.18 16.31
C ASP A 92 10.51 16.90 17.38
N ILE A 93 9.95 17.14 18.57
CA ILE A 93 10.68 17.74 19.70
C ILE A 93 11.46 16.65 20.43
N GLY A 94 10.83 15.50 20.67
CA GLY A 94 11.44 14.35 21.34
C GLY A 94 12.24 13.43 20.42
N GLY A 95 12.09 13.55 19.10
CA GLY A 95 12.72 12.67 18.11
C GLY A 95 12.19 11.23 18.12
N VAL A 96 10.96 11.02 18.60
CA VAL A 96 10.35 9.69 18.75
C VAL A 96 9.41 9.43 17.58
N THR A 97 9.52 8.24 16.98
CA THR A 97 8.59 7.73 15.97
C THR A 97 7.96 6.43 16.45
N ILE A 98 6.65 6.33 16.32
CA ILE A 98 5.86 5.13 16.62
C ILE A 98 5.17 4.69 15.34
N ASP A 99 5.53 3.49 14.88
CA ASP A 99 4.94 2.85 13.70
C ASP A 99 3.65 2.10 14.03
N PRO A 100 2.77 1.88 13.03
CA PRO A 100 1.63 0.99 13.20
C PRO A 100 2.05 -0.44 13.58
N GLY A 101 1.21 -1.09 14.38
CA GLY A 101 1.37 -2.52 14.68
C GLY A 101 1.02 -3.40 13.48
N CYS A 102 1.47 -4.66 13.52
CA CYS A 102 1.26 -5.65 12.46
C CYS A 102 -0.21 -6.07 12.21
N CYS A 103 -1.16 -5.56 13.00
CA CYS A 103 -2.59 -5.81 12.89
C CYS A 103 -3.41 -4.50 12.81
N CYS A 104 -2.75 -3.36 12.59
CA CYS A 104 -3.44 -2.11 12.31
C CYS A 104 -3.82 -2.14 10.83
N GLY A 105 -5.10 -2.20 10.54
CA GLY A 105 -5.63 -1.78 9.26
C GLY A 105 -6.31 -0.41 9.41
N LEU A 106 -6.47 0.32 8.31
CA LEU A 106 -7.11 1.65 8.28
C LEU A 106 -8.64 1.56 8.06
N GLU A 107 -9.20 0.35 8.09
CA GLU A 107 -10.64 0.12 8.04
C GLU A 107 -11.38 0.72 9.25
N THR A 108 -12.60 1.21 9.00
CA THR A 108 -13.57 1.69 10.00
C THR A 108 -14.74 0.75 10.10
#